data_AF-A0A2H6MW64-F1
#
_entry.id   AF-A0A2H6MW64-F1
#
_cell.length_a   1.000
_cell.length_b   1.000
_cell.length_c   1.000
_cell.angle_alpha   90.00
_cell.angle_beta   90.00
_cell.angle_gamma   90.00
#
_symmetry.space_group_name_H-M   'P 1'
#
loop_
_entity.id
_entity.type
_entity.pdbx_description
1 polymer ?
#
loop_
_entity_poly.entity_id
_entity_poly.type
_entity_poly.pdbx_seq_one_letter_code
_entity_poly.pdbx_strand_id
1 'polypeptide(L)'
;MVWANGTIGKDIYKVEIMPNIWADHNLVKIVWKGQRKRKMRWILNLQILKEKEYKQRIKNELETFLKINLKEYTNLQNLWDTTKAYMRGISIAYTIRKNKTEQKQQN
;
A
#
# COMPACT_ATOMS: atom_id res chain seq x y z
N MET A 1 25.85 0.56 24.49
CA MET A 1 24.79 -0.38 24.91
C MET A 1 23.66 -0.32 23.88
N VAL A 2 23.10 -1.46 23.46
CA VAL A 2 21.97 -1.52 22.52
C VAL A 2 20.77 -2.07 23.26
N TRP A 3 19.65 -1.35 23.23
CA TRP A 3 18.39 -1.80 23.80
C TRP A 3 17.36 -1.94 22.68
N ALA A 4 16.70 -3.09 22.59
CA ALA A 4 15.70 -3.38 21.57
C ALA A 4 14.47 -4.01 22.22
N ASN A 5 13.29 -3.72 21.67
CA ASN A 5 12.06 -4.34 22.17
C ASN A 5 12.06 -5.86 21.89
N GLY A 6 11.25 -6.62 22.64
CA GLY A 6 11.22 -8.09 22.52
C GLY A 6 10.74 -8.65 21.18
N THR A 7 10.15 -7.84 20.30
CA THR A 7 9.79 -8.24 18.93
C THR A 7 10.96 -8.07 17.97
N ILE A 8 11.66 -6.94 18.04
CA ILE A 8 12.84 -6.66 17.21
C ILE A 8 14.01 -7.52 17.66
N GLY A 9 14.19 -7.70 18.97
CA GLY A 9 15.25 -8.53 19.53
C GLY A 9 15.25 -9.98 19.01
N LYS A 10 14.05 -10.54 18.75
CA LYS A 10 13.90 -11.88 18.15
C LYS A 10 14.34 -11.96 16.69
N ASP A 11 14.34 -10.83 15.98
CA ASP A 11 14.71 -10.74 14.58
C ASP A 11 16.19 -10.35 14.39
N ILE A 12 16.91 -9.98 15.45
CA ILE A 12 18.35 -9.66 15.39
C ILE A 12 19.14 -10.92 15.08
N TYR A 13 19.93 -10.86 14.01
CA TYR A 13 20.80 -11.93 13.55
C TYR A 13 22.24 -11.76 14.07
N LYS A 14 22.72 -10.52 14.10
CA LYS A 14 24.12 -10.23 14.44
C LYS A 14 24.25 -8.85 15.09
N VAL A 15 25.07 -8.75 16.11
CA VAL A 15 25.53 -7.48 16.69
C VAL A 15 27.05 -7.54 16.77
N GLU A 16 27.72 -6.58 16.16
CA GLU A 16 29.18 -6.51 16.12
C GLU A 16 29.66 -5.12 16.49
N ILE A 17 30.75 -5.07 17.24
CA ILE A 17 31.49 -3.82 17.49
C ILE A 17 32.59 -3.76 16.43
N MET A 18 32.55 -2.75 15.58
CA MET A 18 33.52 -2.57 14.50
C MET A 18 34.76 -1.84 15.02
N PRO A 19 35.97 -2.24 14.58
CA PRO A 19 37.20 -1.57 14.97
C PRO A 19 37.18 -0.13 14.45
N ASN A 20 37.49 0.82 15.33
CA ASN A 20 37.63 2.22 15.00
C ASN A 20 38.98 2.74 15.53
N ILE A 21 39.61 3.61 14.75
CA ILE A 21 40.90 4.26 15.07
C ILE A 21 40.72 5.79 15.19
N TRP A 22 39.58 6.31 14.76
CA TRP A 22 39.31 7.75 14.62
C TRP A 22 38.60 8.36 15.82
N ALA A 23 37.92 7.55 16.63
CA ALA A 23 37.24 7.99 17.84
C ALA A 23 37.55 7.04 19.00
N ASP A 24 37.39 7.56 20.20
CA ASP A 24 37.40 6.81 21.46
C ASP A 24 36.26 5.79 21.56
N HIS A 25 35.25 5.89 20.69
CA HIS A 25 34.14 4.96 20.58
C HIS A 25 34.17 4.11 19.30
N ASN A 26 34.06 2.80 19.49
CA ASN A 26 33.87 1.83 18.41
C ASN A 26 32.41 1.83 17.92
N LEU A 27 32.23 1.69 16.60
CA LEU A 27 30.90 1.64 15.97
C LEU A 27 30.21 0.32 16.30
N VAL A 28 28.90 0.34 16.52
CA VAL A 28 28.10 -0.88 16.72
C VAL A 28 27.23 -1.13 15.49
N LYS A 29 27.43 -2.29 14.84
CA LYS A 29 26.67 -2.76 13.69
C LYS A 29 25.65 -3.81 14.11
N ILE A 30 24.39 -3.60 13.75
CA ILE A 30 23.30 -4.53 14.04
C ILE A 30 22.72 -5.02 12.70
N VAL A 31 22.61 -6.32 12.52
CA VAL A 31 21.96 -6.97 11.38
C VAL A 31 20.74 -7.73 11.90
N TRP A 32 19.57 -7.51 11.31
CA TRP A 32 18.34 -8.20 11.66
C TRP A 32 17.58 -8.67 10.41
N LYS A 33 16.72 -9.68 10.55
CA LYS A 33 15.98 -10.35 9.45
C LYS A 33 15.03 -9.43 8.66
N GLY A 34 14.80 -8.21 9.14
CA GLY A 34 13.76 -7.31 8.64
C GLY A 34 12.36 -7.85 8.94
N GLN A 35 11.39 -6.96 9.20
CA GLN A 35 10.01 -7.41 9.25
C GLN A 35 9.57 -7.79 7.83
N ARG A 36 9.10 -9.03 7.63
CA ARG A 36 8.38 -9.40 6.41
C ARG A 36 7.26 -8.37 6.21
N LYS A 37 7.30 -7.58 5.12
CA LYS A 37 6.19 -6.68 4.77
C LYS A 37 4.91 -7.52 4.79
N ARG A 38 4.08 -7.30 5.82
CA ARG A 38 2.87 -8.08 6.04
C ARG A 38 2.00 -7.88 4.80
N LYS A 39 1.82 -8.94 4.01
CA LYS A 39 1.14 -8.94 2.70
C LYS A 39 -0.38 -8.76 2.81
N MET A 40 -0.86 -7.97 3.77
CA MET A 40 -2.25 -7.99 4.23
C MET A 40 -3.06 -6.77 3.83
N ARG A 41 -2.44 -5.69 3.34
CA ARG A 41 -3.16 -4.50 2.91
C ARG A 41 -2.92 -4.29 1.42
N TRP A 42 -4.00 -4.37 0.65
CA TRP A 42 -3.99 -3.90 -0.74
C TRP A 42 -3.57 -2.42 -0.75
N ILE A 43 -2.66 -2.09 -1.66
CA ILE A 43 -2.17 -0.73 -1.88
C ILE A 43 -2.57 -0.34 -3.30
N LEU A 44 -3.19 0.82 -3.44
CA LEU A 44 -3.52 1.38 -4.74
C LEU A 44 -2.24 1.71 -5.51
N ASN A 45 -2.12 1.22 -6.75
CA ASN A 45 -1.03 1.65 -7.63
C ASN A 45 -1.24 3.12 -8.00
N LEU A 46 -0.33 4.01 -7.61
CA LEU A 46 -0.46 5.45 -7.88
C LEU A 46 -0.30 5.79 -9.37
N GLN A 47 0.29 4.90 -10.18
CA GLN A 47 0.46 5.13 -11.61
C GLN A 47 -0.90 5.15 -12.33
N ILE A 48 -1.84 4.28 -11.94
CA ILE A 48 -3.17 4.24 -12.59
C ILE A 48 -3.96 5.53 -12.37
N LEU A 49 -3.66 6.31 -11.32
CA LEU A 49 -4.29 7.60 -11.09
C LEU A 49 -3.90 8.66 -12.13
N LYS A 50 -2.79 8.48 -12.84
CA LYS A 50 -2.34 9.41 -13.89
C LYS A 50 -2.98 9.12 -15.24
N GLU A 51 -3.54 7.92 -15.43
CA GLU A 51 -4.10 7.45 -16.69
C GLU A 51 -5.44 8.11 -17.00
N LYS A 52 -5.59 8.67 -18.21
CA LYS A 52 -6.82 9.36 -18.63
C LYS A 52 -8.03 8.42 -18.64
N GLU A 53 -7.85 7.20 -19.14
CA GLU A 53 -8.91 6.18 -19.19
C GLU A 53 -9.44 5.86 -17.79
N TYR A 54 -8.54 5.62 -16.83
CA TYR A 54 -8.91 5.35 -15.45
C TYR A 54 -9.69 6.52 -14.83
N LYS A 55 -9.21 7.77 -15.01
CA LYS A 55 -9.90 8.97 -14.51
C LYS A 55 -11.32 9.09 -15.07
N GLN A 56 -11.48 8.90 -16.38
CA GLN A 56 -12.79 8.99 -17.03
C GLN A 56 -13.74 7.91 -16.52
N ARG A 57 -13.24 6.68 -16.40
CA ARG A 57 -14.02 5.56 -15.90
C ARG A 57 -14.49 5.79 -14.48
N ILE A 58 -13.59 6.18 -13.57
CA ILE A 58 -13.93 6.50 -12.19
C ILE A 58 -14.98 7.61 -12.10
N LYS A 59 -14.83 8.66 -12.91
CA LYS A 59 -15.80 9.77 -12.94
C LYS A 59 -17.20 9.27 -13.31
N ASN A 60 -17.32 8.51 -14.40
CA ASN A 60 -18.60 7.97 -14.87
C ASN A 60 -19.23 7.03 -13.83
N GLU A 61 -18.42 6.16 -13.22
CA GLU A 61 -18.86 5.20 -12.20
C GLU A 61 -19.33 5.91 -10.92
N LEU A 62 -18.61 6.95 -10.48
CA LEU A 62 -19.00 7.76 -9.32
C LEU A 62 -20.29 8.55 -9.57
N GLU A 63 -20.43 9.18 -10.74
CA GLU A 63 -21.66 9.90 -11.11
C GLU A 63 -22.87 8.95 -11.10
N THR A 64 -22.70 7.76 -11.67
CA THR A 64 -23.74 6.72 -11.65
C THR A 64 -24.05 6.25 -10.24
N PHE A 65 -23.03 5.98 -9.42
CA PHE A 65 -23.17 5.55 -8.04
C PHE A 65 -23.93 6.59 -7.20
N LEU A 66 -23.53 7.86 -7.28
CA LEU A 66 -24.15 8.93 -6.52
C LEU A 66 -25.60 9.16 -6.97
N LYS A 67 -25.88 9.14 -8.27
CA LYS A 67 -27.25 9.28 -8.79
C LYS A 67 -28.22 8.22 -8.25
N ILE A 68 -27.73 7.01 -7.99
CA ILE A 68 -28.55 5.88 -7.51
C ILE A 68 -28.67 5.90 -5.97
N ASN A 69 -27.60 6.25 -5.26
CA ASN A 69 -27.48 6.04 -3.81
C ASN A 69 -27.69 7.31 -2.98
N LEU A 70 -27.64 8.49 -3.60
CA LEU A 70 -27.94 9.76 -2.94
C LEU A 70 -29.46 9.94 -2.84
N LYS A 71 -30.02 9.63 -1.68
CA LYS A 71 -31.42 9.88 -1.30
C LYS A 71 -31.46 10.81 -0.09
N GLU A 72 -32.57 11.52 0.12
CA GLU A 72 -32.71 12.51 1.20
C GLU A 72 -32.39 11.95 2.60
N TYR A 73 -32.69 10.67 2.82
CA TYR A 73 -32.49 9.96 4.09
C TYR A 73 -31.18 9.15 4.16
N THR A 74 -30.32 9.22 3.15
CA THR A 74 -29.04 8.50 3.17
C THR A 74 -28.05 9.19 4.12
N ASN A 75 -27.55 8.47 5.13
CA ASN A 75 -26.48 8.97 6.00
C ASN A 75 -25.19 9.19 5.18
N LEU A 76 -24.62 10.40 5.29
CA LEU A 76 -23.38 10.80 4.61
C LEU A 76 -22.19 9.88 4.90
N GLN A 77 -22.08 9.38 6.14
CA GLN A 77 -21.02 8.44 6.53
C GLN A 77 -21.14 7.12 5.77
N ASN A 78 -22.36 6.56 5.72
CA ASN A 78 -22.63 5.33 4.98
C ASN A 78 -22.38 5.53 3.48
N LEU A 79 -22.80 6.68 2.93
CA LEU A 79 -22.53 7.02 1.54
C LEU A 79 -21.03 7.09 1.26
N TRP A 80 -20.24 7.70 2.14
CA TRP A 80 -18.79 7.78 1.99
C TRP A 80 -18.10 6.42 2.09
N ASP A 81 -18.48 5.60 3.07
CA ASP A 81 -17.90 4.28 3.27
C ASP A 81 -18.22 3.33 2.10
N THR A 82 -19.45 3.35 1.60
CA THR A 82 -19.86 2.58 0.42
C THR A 82 -19.18 3.08 -0.86
N THR A 83 -19.07 4.40 -1.05
CA THR A 83 -18.33 4.99 -2.19
C THR A 83 -16.88 4.51 -2.19
N LYS A 84 -16.18 4.55 -1.05
CA LYS A 84 -14.80 4.06 -0.94
C LYS A 84 -14.68 2.57 -1.29
N ALA A 85 -15.61 1.74 -0.82
CA ALA A 85 -15.62 0.31 -1.11
C ALA A 85 -15.85 0.05 -2.61
N TYR A 86 -16.83 0.74 -3.21
CA TYR A 86 -17.15 0.65 -4.63
C TYR A 86 -15.95 1.03 -5.51
N MET A 87 -15.37 2.20 -5.22
CA MET A 87 -14.18 2.72 -5.88
C MET A 87 -13.01 1.76 -5.84
N ARG A 88 -12.74 1.16 -4.67
CA ARG A 88 -11.68 0.17 -4.51
C ARG A 88 -11.90 -1.06 -5.38
N GLY A 89 -13.13 -1.55 -5.49
CA GLY A 89 -13.49 -2.67 -6.37
C GLY A 89 -13.17 -2.37 -7.84
N ILE A 90 -13.54 -1.17 -8.29
CA ILE A 90 -13.26 -0.71 -9.66
C ILE A 90 -11.75 -0.61 -9.90
N SER A 91 -10.98 -0.01 -8.98
CA SER A 91 -9.53 0.10 -9.11
C SER A 91 -8.86 -1.26 -9.22
N ILE A 92 -9.26 -2.23 -8.38
CA ILE A 92 -8.73 -3.60 -8.42
C ILE A 92 -9.04 -4.25 -9.78
N ALA A 93 -10.29 -4.16 -10.24
CA ALA A 93 -10.70 -4.74 -11.52
C ALA A 93 -9.95 -4.11 -12.70
N TYR A 94 -9.73 -2.79 -12.67
CA TYR A 94 -8.96 -2.07 -13.68
C TYR A 94 -7.51 -2.58 -13.75
N THR A 95 -6.82 -2.65 -12.60
CA THR A 95 -5.44 -3.14 -12.53
C THR A 95 -5.33 -4.59 -13.02
N ILE A 96 -6.26 -5.47 -12.65
CA ILE A 96 -6.25 -6.87 -13.11
C ILE A 96 -6.39 -6.96 -14.63
N ARG A 97 -7.32 -6.19 -15.22
CA ARG A 97 -7.51 -6.15 -16.68
C ARG A 97 -6.27 -5.66 -17.39
N LYS A 98 -5.68 -4.57 -16.91
CA LYS A 98 -4.45 -3.99 -17.45
C LYS A 98 -3.30 -4.99 -17.46
N ASN A 99 -3.04 -5.63 -16.32
CA ASN A 99 -1.98 -6.64 -16.21
C ASN A 99 -2.18 -7.81 -17.19
N LYS A 100 -3.43 -8.23 -17.44
CA LYS A 100 -3.73 -9.26 -18.45
C LYS A 100 -3.46 -8.78 -19.87
N THR A 101 -3.76 -7.52 -20.19
CA THR A 101 -3.49 -6.95 -21.51
C THR A 101 -1.99 -6.82 -21.77
N GLU A 102 -1.22 -6.37 -20.77
CA GLU A 102 0.24 -6.26 -20.85
C GLU A 102 0.91 -7.63 -21.05
N GLN A 103 0.45 -8.67 -20.34
CA GLN A 103 0.95 -10.04 -20.53
C GLN A 103 0.66 -10.59 -21.94
N LYS A 104 -0.49 -10.24 -22.54
CA LYS A 104 -0.82 -10.66 -23.90
C LYS A 104 -0.03 -9.95 -24.98
N GLN A 105 0.53 -8.77 -24.71
CA GLN A 105 1.36 -8.02 -25.66
C GLN A 105 2.83 -8.44 -25.62
N GLN A 106 3.26 -9.13 -24.57
CA GLN A 106 4.64 -9.61 -24.38
C GLN A 106 4.86 -11.04 -24.87
N ASN A 107 3.78 -11.78 -25.16
CA ASN A 107 3.78 -13.11 -25.76
C ASN A 107 3.40 -13.01 -27.24
#